data_AF-A0A1G6Y6T6-F1
#
_entry.id   AF-A0A1G6Y6T6-F1
#
_cell.length_a   1.000
_cell.length_b   1.000
_cell.length_c   1.000
_cell.angle_alpha   90.00
_cell.angle_beta   90.00
_cell.angle_gamma   90.00
#
_symmetry.space_group_name_H-M   'P 1'
#
loop_
_entity.id
_entity.type
_entity.pdbx_description
1 polymer ?
#
loop_
_entity_poly.entity_id
_entity_poly.type
_entity_poly.pdbx_seq_one_letter_code
_entity_poly.pdbx_strand_id
1 'polypeptide(L)'
;MGALLLAAESLAAAAGLWRVAGGAAREGAARRATARAHSLRRRCEGAATPALRDFSTAAELSPREWEIAQLAVHGHTGREIAGRCGLCVRTVDNALGRVYRKLGVHGRGGLGWVWVW
;
A
#
# COMPACT_ATOMS: atom_id res chain seq x y z
N MET A 1 -7.02 18.19 17.52
CA MET A 1 -6.23 17.20 16.73
C MET A 1 -6.87 15.80 16.64
N GLY A 2 -7.47 15.21 17.70
CA GLY A 2 -7.92 13.81 17.70
C GLY A 2 -8.97 13.40 16.66
N ALA A 3 -9.87 14.29 16.24
CA ALA A 3 -10.92 13.97 15.26
C ALA A 3 -10.39 13.69 13.83
N LEU A 4 -9.28 14.32 13.44
CA LEU A 4 -8.66 14.09 12.12
C LEU A 4 -7.94 12.74 12.08
N LEU A 5 -7.39 12.31 13.22
CA LEU A 5 -6.75 11.02 13.39
C LEU A 5 -7.76 9.88 13.27
N LEU A 6 -8.87 9.98 14.00
CA LEU A 6 -9.96 9.00 13.96
C LEU A 6 -10.62 8.91 12.57
N ALA A 7 -10.72 10.05 11.87
CA ALA A 7 -11.18 10.09 10.48
C ALA A 7 -10.19 9.42 9.51
N ALA A 8 -8.89 9.56 9.74
CA ALA A 8 -7.87 8.86 8.96
C ALA A 8 -7.95 7.34 9.19
N GLU A 9 -8.07 6.89 10.45
CA GLU A 9 -8.17 5.48 10.84
C GLU A 9 -9.46 4.79 10.35
N SER A 10 -10.60 5.49 10.36
CA SER A 10 -11.86 4.95 9.83
C SER A 10 -11.86 4.83 8.31
N LEU A 11 -11.38 5.85 7.59
CA LEU A 11 -11.21 5.80 6.13
C LEU A 11 -10.21 4.71 5.72
N ALA A 12 -9.20 4.53 6.56
CA ALA A 12 -8.21 3.50 6.43
C ALA A 12 -8.83 2.10 6.51
N ALA A 13 -9.50 1.79 7.61
CA ALA A 13 -10.19 0.53 7.82
C ALA A 13 -11.21 0.23 6.72
N ALA A 14 -12.02 1.24 6.32
CA ALA A 14 -12.97 1.11 5.23
C ALA A 14 -12.30 0.76 3.89
N ALA A 15 -11.15 1.37 3.58
CA ALA A 15 -10.39 1.03 2.38
C ALA A 15 -9.86 -0.41 2.42
N GLY A 16 -9.45 -0.92 3.58
CA GLY A 16 -9.10 -2.34 3.76
C GLY A 16 -10.27 -3.27 3.49
N LEU A 17 -11.43 -3.00 4.09
CA LEU A 17 -12.63 -3.82 3.92
C LEU A 17 -13.15 -3.84 2.48
N TRP A 18 -13.13 -2.69 1.79
CA TRP A 18 -13.55 -2.61 0.38
C TRP A 18 -12.59 -3.32 -0.57
N ARG A 19 -11.30 -3.42 -0.22
CA ARG A 19 -10.33 -4.22 -0.98
C ARG A 19 -10.62 -5.72 -0.82
N VAL A 20 -10.84 -6.19 0.40
CA VAL A 20 -11.16 -7.61 0.67
C VAL A 20 -12.47 -8.02 0.01
N ALA A 21 -13.47 -7.12 -0.02
CA ALA A 21 -14.76 -7.37 -0.63
C ALA A 21 -14.75 -7.40 -2.17
N GLY A 22 -13.69 -6.91 -2.82
CA GLY A 22 -13.51 -6.94 -4.29
C GLY A 22 -14.53 -6.11 -5.11
N GLY A 23 -14.30 -6.02 -6.43
CA GLY A 23 -15.21 -5.40 -7.40
C GLY A 23 -14.83 -3.97 -7.84
N ALA A 24 -14.96 -3.69 -9.14
CA ALA A 24 -14.43 -2.48 -9.79
C ALA A 24 -14.92 -1.15 -9.16
N ALA A 25 -16.20 -1.06 -8.78
CA ALA A 25 -16.76 0.14 -8.15
C ALA A 25 -16.18 0.38 -6.73
N ARG A 26 -15.97 -0.71 -5.98
CA ARG A 26 -15.41 -0.68 -4.62
C ARG A 26 -13.92 -0.40 -4.64
N GLU A 27 -13.24 -0.81 -5.71
CA GLU A 27 -11.82 -0.52 -5.93
C GLU A 27 -11.57 1.00 -6.09
N GLY A 28 -12.44 1.70 -6.83
CA GLY A 28 -12.41 3.16 -6.93
C GLY A 28 -12.67 3.85 -5.59
N ALA A 29 -13.61 3.33 -4.79
CA ALA A 29 -13.90 3.85 -3.45
C ALA A 29 -12.73 3.64 -2.48
N ALA A 30 -12.11 2.45 -2.49
CA ALA A 30 -10.94 2.12 -1.69
C ALA A 30 -9.75 3.03 -2.01
N ARG A 31 -9.50 3.32 -3.30
CA ARG A 31 -8.45 4.25 -3.72
C ARG A 31 -8.69 5.67 -3.18
N ARG A 32 -9.92 6.19 -3.30
CA ARG A 32 -10.28 7.52 -2.79
C ARG A 32 -10.17 7.62 -1.26
N ALA A 33 -10.66 6.62 -0.54
CA ALA A 33 -10.56 6.57 0.92
C ALA A 33 -9.10 6.52 1.39
N THR A 34 -8.26 5.73 0.72
CA THR A 34 -6.81 5.67 1.01
C THR A 34 -6.12 7.02 0.80
N ALA A 35 -6.37 7.67 -0.32
CA ALA A 35 -5.80 8.99 -0.60
C ALA A 35 -6.23 10.03 0.44
N ARG A 36 -7.50 9.98 0.88
CA ARG A 36 -8.06 10.89 1.89
C ARG A 36 -7.49 10.61 3.29
N ALA A 37 -7.35 9.33 3.68
CA ALA A 37 -6.69 8.94 4.92
C ALA A 37 -5.24 9.47 4.99
N HIS A 38 -4.47 9.35 3.89
CA HIS A 38 -3.11 9.91 3.82
C HIS A 38 -3.06 11.42 3.96
N SER A 39 -3.98 12.13 3.31
CA SER A 39 -4.06 13.59 3.42
C SER A 39 -4.34 14.04 4.85
N LEU A 40 -5.26 13.35 5.54
CA LEU A 40 -5.58 13.62 6.93
C LEU A 40 -4.42 13.28 7.89
N ARG A 41 -3.73 12.16 7.65
CA ARG A 41 -2.53 11.77 8.41
C ARG A 41 -1.41 12.81 8.32
N ARG A 42 -1.12 13.33 7.12
CA ARG A 42 -0.10 14.39 6.96
C ARG A 42 -0.40 15.67 7.74
N ARG A 43 -1.67 15.89 8.10
CA ARG A 43 -2.10 17.02 8.94
C ARG A 43 -2.05 16.72 10.44
N CYS A 44 -1.72 15.49 10.80
CA CYS A 44 -1.59 15.01 12.18
C CYS A 44 -0.11 14.69 12.46
N GLU A 45 0.76 15.69 12.42
CA GLU A 45 2.18 15.52 12.77
C GLU A 45 2.29 15.08 14.24
N GLY A 46 2.72 13.83 14.48
CA GLY A 46 3.10 13.32 15.80
C GLY A 46 2.24 12.21 16.41
N ALA A 47 1.06 11.88 15.87
CA ALA A 47 0.23 10.81 16.42
C ALA A 47 0.45 9.48 15.67
N ALA A 48 1.29 8.60 16.22
CA ALA A 48 1.54 7.26 15.70
C ALA A 48 0.90 6.20 16.61
N THR A 49 -0.32 5.78 16.30
CA THR A 49 -0.95 4.61 16.93
C THR A 49 -0.47 3.32 16.24
N PRO A 50 -0.44 2.15 16.91
CA PRO A 50 -0.07 0.88 16.27
C PRO A 50 -0.94 0.55 15.05
N ALA A 51 -2.26 0.79 15.16
CA ALA A 51 -3.20 0.64 14.04
C ALA A 51 -2.84 1.52 12.83
N LEU A 52 -2.26 2.71 13.06
CA LEU A 52 -1.76 3.58 11.99
C LEU A 52 -0.42 3.12 11.40
N ARG A 53 0.43 2.40 12.14
CA ARG A 53 1.69 1.85 11.58
C ARG A 53 1.38 0.72 10.61
N ASP A 54 0.58 -0.25 11.02
CA ASP A 54 0.19 -1.38 10.15
C ASP A 54 -0.61 -0.88 8.95
N PHE A 55 -1.48 0.11 9.18
CA PHE A 55 -2.19 0.76 8.10
C PHE A 55 -1.26 1.59 7.20
N SER A 56 -0.27 2.32 7.73
CA SER A 56 0.61 3.17 6.91
C SER A 56 1.35 2.35 5.86
N THR A 57 1.86 1.19 6.22
CA THR A 57 2.64 0.33 5.32
C THR A 57 1.76 -0.27 4.22
N ALA A 58 0.56 -0.75 4.58
CA ALA A 58 -0.41 -1.30 3.61
C ALA A 58 -1.13 -0.21 2.79
N ALA A 59 -1.23 1.01 3.29
CA ALA A 59 -1.97 2.09 2.66
C ALA A 59 -1.12 3.00 1.79
N GLU A 60 0.18 3.12 2.02
CA GLU A 60 1.08 3.90 1.14
C GLU A 60 1.19 3.29 -0.25
N LEU A 61 1.01 1.96 -0.35
CA LEU A 61 0.97 1.24 -1.60
C LEU A 61 -0.44 1.28 -2.22
N SER A 62 -0.50 1.58 -3.52
CA SER A 62 -1.69 1.31 -4.32
C SER A 62 -1.94 -0.19 -4.44
N PRO A 63 -3.16 -0.66 -4.78
CA PRO A 63 -3.45 -2.09 -4.94
C PRO A 63 -2.48 -2.79 -5.89
N ARG A 64 -2.11 -2.10 -6.97
CA ARG A 64 -1.17 -2.61 -7.96
C ARG A 64 0.25 -2.70 -7.44
N GLU A 65 0.69 -1.71 -6.69
CA GLU A 65 2.00 -1.73 -6.03
C GLU A 65 2.07 -2.80 -4.95
N TRP A 66 0.99 -3.01 -4.20
CA TRP A 66 0.87 -4.05 -3.18
C TRP A 66 0.91 -5.45 -3.79
N GLU A 67 0.15 -5.70 -4.86
CA GLU A 67 0.18 -6.95 -5.63
C GLU A 67 1.60 -7.25 -6.15
N ILE A 68 2.25 -6.25 -6.77
CA ILE A 68 3.63 -6.37 -7.27
C ILE A 68 4.64 -6.60 -6.13
N ALA A 69 4.49 -5.89 -5.00
CA ALA A 69 5.36 -6.03 -3.84
C ALA A 69 5.23 -7.42 -3.21
N GLN A 70 4.02 -7.94 -3.07
CA GLN A 70 3.78 -9.29 -2.56
C GLN A 70 4.45 -10.35 -3.44
N LEU A 71 4.24 -10.30 -4.76
CA LEU A 71 4.89 -11.25 -5.66
C LEU A 71 6.42 -11.16 -5.56
N ALA A 72 6.97 -9.95 -5.39
CA ALA A 72 8.40 -9.76 -5.20
C ALA A 72 8.93 -10.34 -3.87
N VAL A 73 8.17 -10.25 -2.78
CA VAL A 73 8.47 -10.89 -1.48
C VAL A 73 8.47 -12.41 -1.61
N HIS A 74 7.55 -12.97 -2.38
CA HIS A 74 7.47 -14.41 -2.66
C HIS A 74 8.53 -14.91 -3.67
N GLY A 75 9.50 -14.07 -4.04
CA GLY A 75 10.64 -14.46 -4.87
C GLY A 75 10.44 -14.31 -6.38
N HIS A 76 9.27 -13.88 -6.87
CA HIS A 76 9.05 -13.75 -8.32
C HIS A 76 9.90 -12.65 -8.96
N THR A 77 10.59 -12.97 -10.05
CA THR A 77 11.36 -12.02 -10.85
C THR A 77 10.47 -10.97 -11.52
N GLY A 78 11.03 -9.82 -11.91
CA GLY A 78 10.26 -8.78 -12.59
C GLY A 78 9.56 -9.26 -13.87
N ARG A 79 10.14 -10.27 -14.56
CA ARG A 79 9.55 -10.92 -15.74
C ARG A 79 8.34 -11.80 -15.38
N GLU A 80 8.43 -12.57 -14.32
CA GLU A 80 7.32 -13.41 -13.86
C GLU A 80 6.16 -12.57 -13.32
N ILE A 81 6.46 -11.51 -12.58
CA ILE A 81 5.46 -10.54 -12.11
C ILE A 81 4.77 -9.87 -13.31
N ALA A 82 5.55 -9.44 -14.31
CA ALA A 82 5.02 -8.85 -15.53
C ALA A 82 4.03 -9.80 -16.23
N GLY A 83 4.39 -11.08 -16.37
CA GLY A 83 3.51 -12.10 -16.93
C GLY A 83 2.22 -12.31 -16.13
N ARG A 84 2.33 -12.43 -14.80
CA ARG A 84 1.16 -12.66 -13.91
C ARG A 84 0.22 -11.47 -13.87
N CYS A 85 0.75 -10.25 -13.90
CA CYS A 85 -0.04 -9.04 -13.81
C CYS A 85 -0.50 -8.53 -15.19
N GLY A 86 -0.01 -9.08 -16.31
CA GLY A 86 -0.30 -8.54 -17.65
C GLY A 86 0.34 -7.17 -17.88
N LEU A 87 1.58 -6.98 -17.41
CA LEU A 87 2.36 -5.75 -17.56
C LEU A 87 3.64 -6.00 -18.35
N CYS A 88 4.32 -4.93 -18.77
CA CYS A 88 5.71 -5.03 -19.19
C CYS A 88 6.67 -4.96 -17.98
N VAL A 89 7.85 -5.55 -18.14
CA VAL A 89 8.90 -5.58 -17.10
C VAL A 89 9.26 -4.17 -16.62
N ARG A 90 9.37 -3.21 -17.55
CA ARG A 90 9.66 -1.81 -17.21
C ARG A 90 8.61 -1.18 -16.27
N THR A 91 7.34 -1.52 -16.45
CA THR A 91 6.27 -1.04 -15.57
C THR A 91 6.37 -1.67 -14.19
N VAL A 92 6.74 -2.95 -14.11
CA VAL A 92 7.01 -3.64 -12.84
C VAL A 92 8.18 -2.99 -12.12
N ASP A 93 9.30 -2.72 -12.81
CA ASP A 93 10.47 -2.07 -12.22
C ASP A 93 10.15 -0.66 -11.69
N ASN A 94 9.38 0.11 -12.47
CA ASN A 94 8.92 1.43 -12.06
C ASN A 94 7.96 1.39 -10.87
N ALA A 95 7.13 0.34 -10.78
CA ALA A 95 6.25 0.13 -9.62
C ALA A 95 7.08 -0.25 -8.38
N LEU A 96 8.03 -1.18 -8.52
CA LEU A 96 8.93 -1.58 -7.43
C LEU A 96 9.78 -0.40 -6.94
N GLY A 97 10.31 0.44 -7.83
CA GLY A 97 11.02 1.65 -7.41
C GLY A 97 10.15 2.63 -6.61
N ARG A 98 8.85 2.72 -6.92
CA ARG A 98 7.89 3.51 -6.13
C ARG A 98 7.59 2.83 -4.79
N VAL A 99 7.40 1.51 -4.78
CA VAL A 99 7.21 0.71 -3.56
C VAL A 99 8.40 0.89 -2.61
N TYR A 100 9.63 0.73 -3.10
CA TYR A 100 10.86 0.90 -2.33
C TYR A 100 10.95 2.29 -1.69
N ARG A 101 10.67 3.32 -2.48
CA ARG A 101 10.67 4.71 -1.99
C ARG A 101 9.60 4.95 -0.93
N LYS A 102 8.40 4.41 -1.12
CA LYS A 102 7.29 4.54 -0.17
C LYS A 102 7.59 3.82 1.14
N LEU A 103 8.10 2.60 1.06
CA LEU A 103 8.44 1.78 2.23
C LEU A 103 9.78 2.14 2.87
N GLY A 104 10.54 3.09 2.30
CA GLY A 104 11.86 3.47 2.81
C GLY A 104 12.92 2.35 2.71
N VAL A 105 12.74 1.39 1.80
CA VAL A 105 13.68 0.26 1.62
C VAL A 105 14.51 0.43 0.36
N HIS A 106 15.76 -0.02 0.39
CA HIS A 106 16.70 0.14 -0.74
C HIS A 106 16.59 -0.95 -1.82
N GLY A 107 15.67 -1.90 -1.67
CA GLY A 107 15.45 -2.91 -2.69
C GLY A 107 14.67 -4.12 -2.18
N ARG A 108 14.66 -5.17 -3.02
CA ARG A 108 13.90 -6.41 -2.82
C ARG A 108 14.20 -7.08 -1.47
N GLY A 109 15.46 -7.11 -1.05
CA GLY A 109 15.85 -7.69 0.24
C GLY A 109 15.28 -6.93 1.45
N GLY A 110 14.99 -5.63 1.31
CA GLY A 110 14.33 -4.84 2.35
C GLY A 110 12.82 -5.07 2.43
N LEU A 111 12.19 -5.60 1.36
CA LEU A 111 10.76 -5.94 1.41
C LEU A 111 10.48 -7.04 2.43
N GLY A 112 11.34 -8.04 2.58
CA GLY A 112 11.10 -9.16 3.51
C GLY A 112 10.89 -8.75 4.97
N TRP A 113 11.40 -7.59 5.39
CA TRP A 113 11.28 -7.10 6.77
C TRP A 113 9.92 -6.49 7.10
N VAL A 114 9.14 -6.13 6.07
CA VAL A 114 7.84 -5.46 6.22
C VAL A 114 6.67 -6.46 6.36
N TRP A 115 6.85 -7.71 5.94
CA TRP A 115 5.76 -8.69 5.82
C TRP A 115 5.95 -9.91 6.73
N VAL A 116 6.89 -9.85 7.66
CA VAL A 116 7.18 -10.89 8.65
C VAL A 116 6.95 -10.33 10.06
N TRP A 117 5.73 -9.85 10.36
CA TRP A 117 5.20 -9.63 11.71
C TRP A 117 3.67 -9.64 11.66
#